data_AF-A0A6M0FUI7-F1
#
_entry.id   AF-A0A6M0FUI7-F1
#
_cell.length_a   1.000
_cell.length_b   1.000
_cell.length_c   1.000
_cell.angle_alpha   90.00
_cell.angle_beta   90.00
_cell.angle_gamma   90.00
#
_symmetry.space_group_name_H-M   'P 1'
#
loop_
_entity.id
_entity.type
_entity.pdbx_description
1 polymer ?
#
loop_
_entity_poly.entity_id
_entity_poly.type
_entity_poly.pdbx_seq_one_letter_code
_entity_poly.pdbx_strand_id
1 'polypeptide(L)'
;MLSPKYKYSNEHDLIYKKMRIKTELRAAFLIMGLIFFAVTFIGYSQVPQLANHIDILTNKNLPSVDGLWKIKEGKGKIELAKHRLIEIELSPEQRQDELNIFEQSLEQIEQGFQQITVDSFHNRDEKKFYKQLQSSSDTWKQRLQLLVTFEQKYYEYGITHPEKLEAELLHQGKENTPEMEKAREALKLRKQLQIINLRDKYLDGEVEKSITQLLAINQKLARTARKTAEQYTLQSKVWAIGSIIIG
;
A
#
# COMPACT_ATOMS: atom_id res chain seq x y z
N MET A 1 -32.44 -85.24 -46.93
CA MET A 1 -33.40 -84.64 -45.97
C MET A 1 -32.60 -83.86 -44.93
N LEU A 2 -32.53 -82.52 -45.06
CA LEU A 2 -31.79 -81.65 -44.15
C LEU A 2 -32.74 -81.08 -43.10
N SER A 3 -32.42 -81.29 -41.82
CA SER A 3 -33.21 -80.89 -40.65
C SER A 3 -33.09 -79.39 -40.37
N PRO A 4 -34.21 -78.64 -40.19
CA PRO A 4 -34.18 -77.21 -39.94
C PRO A 4 -34.16 -76.93 -38.43
N LYS A 5 -33.01 -77.14 -37.76
CA LYS A 5 -32.87 -76.84 -36.31
C LYS A 5 -31.80 -75.82 -35.94
N TYR A 6 -31.06 -75.25 -36.89
CA TYR A 6 -29.94 -74.34 -36.60
C TYR A 6 -30.23 -72.83 -36.82
N LYS A 7 -31.47 -72.43 -37.11
CA LYS A 7 -31.76 -71.02 -37.47
C LYS A 7 -32.29 -70.15 -36.32
N TYR A 8 -32.85 -70.73 -35.27
CA TYR A 8 -33.46 -69.99 -34.16
C TYR A 8 -32.51 -69.60 -33.01
N SER A 9 -31.34 -70.25 -32.89
CA SER A 9 -30.38 -69.95 -31.82
C SER A 9 -29.58 -68.66 -32.05
N ASN A 10 -29.43 -68.22 -33.32
CA ASN A 10 -28.59 -67.07 -33.67
C ASN A 10 -29.27 -65.71 -33.43
N GLU A 11 -30.60 -65.64 -33.43
CA GLU A 11 -31.31 -64.35 -33.29
C GLU A 11 -31.31 -63.83 -31.86
N HIS A 12 -31.47 -64.72 -30.87
CA HIS A 12 -31.41 -64.35 -29.46
C HIS A 12 -30.02 -63.83 -29.07
N ASP A 13 -28.95 -64.51 -29.48
CA ASP A 13 -27.57 -64.05 -29.26
C ASP A 13 -27.27 -62.70 -29.94
N LEU A 14 -27.84 -62.47 -31.13
CA LEU A 14 -27.71 -61.18 -31.82
C LEU A 14 -28.41 -60.04 -31.05
N ILE A 15 -29.57 -60.32 -30.48
CA ILE A 15 -30.37 -59.36 -29.69
C ILE A 15 -29.65 -59.04 -28.37
N TYR A 16 -29.14 -60.05 -27.64
CA TYR A 16 -28.34 -59.84 -26.43
C TYR A 16 -27.06 -59.05 -26.70
N LYS A 17 -26.36 -59.35 -27.81
CA LYS A 17 -25.16 -58.60 -28.23
C LYS A 17 -25.50 -57.15 -28.56
N LYS A 18 -26.60 -56.88 -29.27
CA LYS A 18 -27.06 -55.51 -29.59
C LYS A 18 -27.47 -54.73 -28.33
N MET A 19 -28.13 -55.37 -27.37
CA MET A 19 -28.47 -54.72 -26.09
C MET A 19 -27.21 -54.40 -25.28
N ARG A 20 -26.27 -55.34 -25.18
CA ARG A 20 -25.00 -55.14 -24.47
C ARG A 20 -24.18 -53.99 -25.07
N ILE A 21 -24.04 -53.94 -26.40
CA ILE A 21 -23.34 -52.85 -27.08
C ILE A 21 -24.01 -51.49 -26.82
N LYS A 22 -25.35 -51.42 -26.86
CA LYS A 22 -26.08 -50.17 -26.56
C LYS A 22 -25.89 -49.72 -25.11
N THR A 23 -25.86 -50.66 -24.16
CA THR A 23 -25.64 -50.36 -22.73
C THR A 23 -24.20 -49.94 -22.46
N GLU A 24 -23.22 -50.63 -23.04
CA GLU A 24 -21.79 -50.25 -22.97
C GLU A 24 -21.55 -48.85 -23.56
N LEU A 25 -22.18 -48.54 -24.70
CA LEU A 25 -22.06 -47.22 -25.33
C LEU A 25 -22.69 -46.12 -24.45
N ARG A 26 -23.88 -46.34 -23.89
CA ARG A 26 -24.53 -45.39 -22.97
C ARG A 26 -23.70 -45.18 -21.69
N ALA A 27 -23.14 -46.25 -21.15
CA ALA A 27 -22.26 -46.17 -19.98
C ALA A 27 -20.99 -45.37 -20.28
N ALA A 28 -20.35 -45.60 -21.43
CA ALA A 28 -19.19 -44.83 -21.86
C ALA A 28 -19.51 -43.34 -22.02
N PHE A 29 -20.65 -42.99 -22.64
CA PHE A 29 -21.10 -41.60 -22.76
C PHE A 29 -21.39 -40.95 -21.40
N LEU A 30 -21.99 -41.68 -20.45
CA LEU A 30 -22.25 -41.18 -19.09
C LEU A 30 -20.95 -40.94 -18.32
N ILE A 31 -19.99 -41.86 -18.42
CA ILE A 31 -18.68 -41.72 -17.76
C ILE A 31 -17.94 -40.50 -18.33
N MET A 32 -17.92 -40.34 -19.66
CA MET A 32 -17.28 -39.18 -20.30
C MET A 32 -17.97 -37.86 -19.90
N GLY A 33 -19.30 -37.84 -19.86
CA GLY A 33 -20.06 -36.68 -19.39
C GLY A 33 -19.79 -36.34 -17.92
N LEU A 34 -19.62 -37.36 -17.06
CA LEU A 34 -19.31 -37.17 -15.65
C LEU A 34 -17.89 -36.63 -15.45
N ILE A 35 -16.92 -37.08 -16.24
CA ILE A 35 -15.56 -36.53 -16.26
C ILE A 35 -15.58 -35.05 -16.69
N PHE A 36 -16.26 -34.73 -17.79
CA PHE A 36 -16.38 -33.34 -18.26
C PHE A 36 -17.08 -32.44 -17.24
N PHE A 37 -18.14 -32.93 -16.61
CA PHE A 37 -18.86 -32.22 -15.55
C PHE A 37 -17.97 -31.98 -14.32
N ALA A 38 -17.23 -32.99 -13.87
CA ALA A 38 -16.31 -32.85 -12.73
C ALA A 38 -15.23 -31.80 -12.99
N VAL A 39 -14.60 -31.83 -14.17
CA VAL A 39 -13.57 -30.84 -14.56
C VAL A 39 -14.16 -29.43 -14.63
N THR A 40 -15.34 -29.28 -15.25
CA THR A 40 -16.02 -27.98 -15.39
C THR A 40 -16.47 -27.43 -14.03
N PHE A 41 -16.99 -28.29 -13.14
CA PHE A 41 -17.43 -27.90 -11.80
C PHE A 41 -16.27 -27.44 -10.91
N ILE A 42 -15.13 -28.12 -10.99
CA ILE A 42 -13.90 -27.70 -10.30
C ILE A 42 -13.41 -26.35 -10.85
N GLY A 43 -13.39 -26.18 -12.18
CA GLY A 43 -13.06 -24.90 -12.82
C GLY A 43 -13.96 -23.75 -12.34
N TYR A 44 -15.27 -24.00 -12.27
CA TYR A 44 -16.26 -23.00 -11.86
C TYR A 44 -16.12 -22.57 -10.40
N SER A 45 -15.72 -23.48 -9.50
CA SER A 45 -15.58 -23.18 -8.07
C SER A 45 -14.25 -22.51 -7.70
N GLN A 46 -13.18 -22.71 -8.48
CA GLN A 46 -11.85 -22.17 -8.17
C GLN A 46 -11.53 -20.82 -8.84
N VAL A 47 -12.02 -20.57 -10.05
CA VAL A 47 -11.76 -19.33 -10.79
C VAL A 47 -12.22 -18.06 -10.04
N PRO A 48 -13.42 -18.02 -9.42
CA PRO A 48 -13.86 -16.83 -8.67
C PRO A 48 -12.99 -16.53 -7.44
N GLN A 49 -12.44 -17.55 -6.77
CA GLN A 49 -11.59 -17.36 -5.59
C GLN A 49 -10.22 -16.81 -5.99
N LEU A 50 -9.63 -17.32 -7.07
CA LEU A 50 -8.39 -16.79 -7.61
C LEU A 50 -8.56 -15.35 -8.11
N ALA A 51 -9.65 -15.06 -8.82
CA ALA A 51 -9.98 -13.71 -9.27
C ALA A 51 -10.12 -12.73 -8.10
N ASN A 52 -10.77 -13.13 -7.01
CA ASN A 52 -10.88 -12.32 -5.79
C ASN A 52 -9.52 -12.06 -5.12
N HIS A 53 -8.61 -13.04 -5.09
CA HIS A 53 -7.27 -12.83 -4.55
C HIS A 53 -6.41 -11.91 -5.42
N ILE A 54 -6.55 -12.02 -6.75
CA ILE A 54 -5.90 -11.09 -7.68
C ILE A 54 -6.44 -9.68 -7.45
N ASP A 55 -7.76 -9.50 -7.39
CA ASP A 55 -8.40 -8.21 -7.13
C ASP A 55 -7.93 -7.57 -5.81
N ILE A 56 -7.87 -8.36 -4.72
CA ILE A 56 -7.34 -7.90 -3.44
C ILE A 56 -5.88 -7.45 -3.56
N LEU A 57 -5.07 -8.15 -4.34
CA LEU A 57 -3.67 -7.76 -4.51
C LEU A 57 -3.54 -6.52 -5.40
N THR A 58 -4.18 -6.50 -6.57
CA THR A 58 -3.94 -5.50 -7.61
C THR A 58 -4.71 -4.21 -7.40
N ASN A 59 -5.97 -4.29 -6.97
CA ASN A 59 -6.86 -3.14 -6.91
C ASN A 59 -6.98 -2.57 -5.48
N LYS A 60 -6.55 -3.32 -4.46
CA LYS A 60 -6.67 -2.93 -3.05
C LYS A 60 -5.31 -2.73 -2.38
N ASN A 61 -4.50 -3.79 -2.29
CA ASN A 61 -3.21 -3.75 -1.58
C ASN A 61 -2.15 -2.93 -2.31
N LEU A 62 -1.98 -3.11 -3.63
CA LEU A 62 -0.95 -2.38 -4.38
C LEU A 62 -1.15 -0.85 -4.33
N PRO A 63 -2.34 -0.29 -4.61
CA PRO A 63 -2.57 1.14 -4.47
C PRO A 63 -2.38 1.63 -3.03
N SER A 64 -2.80 0.84 -2.03
CA SER A 64 -2.61 1.21 -0.62
C SER A 64 -1.13 1.23 -0.24
N VAL A 65 -0.31 0.29 -0.73
CA VAL A 65 1.14 0.27 -0.50
C VAL A 65 1.83 1.41 -1.23
N ASP A 66 1.46 1.70 -2.47
CA ASP A 66 1.96 2.87 -3.23
C ASP A 66 1.63 4.17 -2.49
N GLY A 67 0.38 4.33 -2.03
CA GLY A 67 -0.05 5.48 -1.25
C GLY A 67 0.72 5.65 0.05
N LEU A 68 0.89 4.57 0.83
CA LEU A 68 1.70 4.58 2.06
C LEU A 68 3.18 4.90 1.79
N TRP A 69 3.73 4.44 0.67
CA TRP A 69 5.08 4.78 0.25
C TRP A 69 5.22 6.26 -0.08
N LYS A 70 4.28 6.83 -0.83
CA LYS A 70 4.27 8.28 -1.13
C LYS A 70 4.19 9.14 0.12
N ILE A 71 3.36 8.74 1.09
CA ILE A 71 3.29 9.43 2.38
C ILE A 71 4.64 9.39 3.09
N LYS A 72 5.27 8.21 3.15
CA LYS A 72 6.59 8.01 3.78
C LYS A 72 7.68 8.85 3.12
N GLU A 73 7.75 8.82 1.79
CA GLU A 73 8.76 9.54 1.02
C GLU A 73 8.57 11.06 1.15
N GLY A 74 7.34 11.56 0.98
CA GLY A 74 7.04 12.98 1.12
C GLY A 74 7.38 13.50 2.52
N LYS A 75 7.07 12.72 3.57
CA LYS A 75 7.48 13.06 4.93
C LYS A 75 9.01 13.13 5.06
N GLY A 76 9.73 12.16 4.52
CA GLY A 76 11.21 12.17 4.55
C GLY A 76 11.80 13.39 3.86
N LYS A 77 11.24 13.82 2.72
CA LYS A 77 11.65 15.05 2.02
C LYS A 77 11.39 16.29 2.86
N ILE A 78 10.22 16.38 3.51
CA ILE A 78 9.88 17.49 4.42
C ILE A 78 10.84 17.55 5.60
N GLU A 79 11.17 16.42 6.22
CA GLU A 79 12.12 16.38 7.35
C GLU A 79 13.50 16.90 6.95
N LEU A 80 13.96 16.53 5.76
CA LEU A 80 15.23 17.03 5.21
C LEU A 80 15.15 18.54 4.92
N ALA A 81 14.09 19.01 4.26
CA ALA A 81 13.90 20.43 3.97
C ALA A 81 13.82 21.28 5.24
N LYS A 82 13.06 20.81 6.24
CA LYS A 82 12.96 21.42 7.58
C LYS A 82 14.32 21.59 8.23
N HIS A 83 15.13 20.54 8.24
CA HIS A 83 16.48 20.59 8.81
C HIS A 83 17.36 21.62 8.07
N ARG A 84 17.31 21.66 6.73
CA ARG A 84 18.08 22.63 5.94
C ARG A 84 17.63 24.07 6.21
N LEU A 85 16.33 24.33 6.31
CA LEU A 85 15.78 25.66 6.58
C LEU A 85 16.16 26.21 7.97
N ILE A 86 16.33 25.32 8.96
CA ILE A 86 16.60 25.70 10.36
C ILE A 86 18.10 25.73 10.69
N GLU A 87 18.87 24.75 10.19
CA GLU A 87 20.24 24.52 10.65
C GLU A 87 21.31 24.99 9.66
N ILE A 88 20.95 25.19 8.39
CA ILE A 88 21.90 25.57 7.33
C ILE A 88 21.65 27.01 6.89
N GLU A 89 22.74 27.74 6.66
CA GLU A 89 22.70 29.03 5.98
C GLU A 89 22.45 28.80 4.49
N LEU A 90 21.23 29.10 4.06
CA LEU A 90 20.78 28.97 2.67
C LEU A 90 20.75 30.33 1.99
N SER A 91 21.13 30.35 0.71
CA SER A 91 20.86 31.49 -0.17
C SER A 91 19.34 31.70 -0.33
N PRO A 92 18.88 32.88 -0.79
CA PRO A 92 17.46 33.10 -1.07
C PRO A 92 16.87 32.08 -2.05
N GLU A 93 17.62 31.72 -3.08
CA GLU A 93 17.23 30.71 -4.08
C GLU A 93 17.12 29.31 -3.45
N GLN A 94 18.14 28.88 -2.72
CA GLN A 94 18.12 27.59 -2.02
C GLN A 94 16.98 27.51 -1.01
N ARG A 95 16.70 28.58 -0.29
CA ARG A 95 15.57 28.65 0.66
C ARG A 95 14.24 28.47 -0.07
N GLN A 96 14.06 29.13 -1.20
CA GLN A 96 12.86 28.96 -2.02
C GLN A 96 12.74 27.53 -2.56
N ASP A 97 13.85 26.91 -2.98
CA ASP A 97 13.86 25.51 -3.42
C ASP A 97 13.41 24.56 -2.30
N GLU A 98 13.86 24.78 -1.06
CA GLU A 98 13.41 23.98 0.08
C GLU A 98 11.92 24.16 0.39
N LEU A 99 11.40 25.38 0.28
CA LEU A 99 9.97 25.66 0.43
C LEU A 99 9.16 24.99 -0.69
N ASN A 100 9.67 24.98 -1.92
CA ASN A 100 9.03 24.28 -3.04
C ASN A 100 9.02 22.76 -2.81
N ILE A 101 10.12 22.17 -2.34
CA ILE A 101 10.20 20.76 -1.96
C ILE A 101 9.16 20.44 -0.88
N PHE A 102 8.98 21.34 0.08
CA PHE A 102 8.01 21.19 1.16
C PHE A 102 6.58 21.11 0.61
N GLU A 103 6.18 22.06 -0.25
CA GLU A 103 4.85 22.10 -0.86
C GLU A 103 4.58 20.87 -1.74
N GLN A 104 5.52 20.52 -2.62
CA GLN A 104 5.40 19.34 -3.49
C GLN A 104 5.29 18.04 -2.67
N SER A 105 6.00 17.96 -1.55
CA SER A 105 5.96 16.80 -0.68
C SER A 105 4.63 16.69 0.08
N LEU A 106 4.02 17.81 0.46
CA LEU A 106 2.67 17.83 1.03
C LEU A 106 1.63 17.35 0.01
N GLU A 107 1.75 17.78 -1.25
CA GLU A 107 0.90 17.28 -2.33
C GLU A 107 1.10 15.77 -2.55
N GLN A 108 2.35 15.30 -2.58
CA GLN A 108 2.67 13.88 -2.70
C GLN A 108 2.03 13.05 -1.57
N ILE A 109 2.04 13.57 -0.34
CA ILE A 109 1.38 12.93 0.82
C ILE A 109 -0.14 12.88 0.62
N GLU A 110 -0.75 13.96 0.14
CA GLU A 110 -2.19 14.02 -0.09
C GLU A 110 -2.63 13.04 -1.18
N GLN A 111 -1.89 12.98 -2.29
CA GLN A 111 -2.08 11.97 -3.32
C GLN A 111 -1.96 10.55 -2.74
N GLY A 112 -1.01 10.34 -1.83
CA GLY A 112 -0.84 9.07 -1.13
C GLY A 112 -2.07 8.68 -0.28
N PHE A 113 -2.67 9.64 0.43
CA PHE A 113 -3.93 9.41 1.15
C PHE A 113 -5.10 9.09 0.22
N GLN A 114 -5.21 9.78 -0.92
CA GLN A 114 -6.27 9.54 -1.90
C GLN A 114 -6.20 8.15 -2.55
N GLN A 115 -5.00 7.59 -2.70
CA GLN A 115 -4.79 6.24 -3.24
C GLN A 115 -5.16 5.12 -2.26
N ILE A 116 -5.21 5.41 -0.95
CA ILE A 116 -5.55 4.41 0.06
C ILE A 116 -7.06 4.19 0.05
N THR A 117 -7.47 3.00 -0.38
CA THR A 117 -8.88 2.65 -0.47
C THR A 117 -9.38 2.11 0.88
N VAL A 118 -9.98 2.96 1.71
CA VAL A 118 -10.44 2.58 3.08
C VAL A 118 -11.48 1.46 3.06
N ASP A 119 -12.33 1.42 2.03
CA ASP A 119 -13.33 0.38 1.85
C ASP A 119 -12.73 -1.01 1.61
N SER A 120 -11.45 -1.05 1.25
CA SER A 120 -10.70 -2.28 1.05
C SER A 120 -10.13 -2.88 2.32
N PHE A 121 -10.29 -2.23 3.49
CA PHE A 121 -9.69 -2.72 4.73
C PHE A 121 -10.38 -3.99 5.24
N HIS A 122 -9.56 -5.01 5.49
CA HIS A 122 -10.00 -6.37 5.80
C HIS A 122 -10.18 -6.62 7.29
N ASN A 123 -9.63 -5.75 8.15
CA ASN A 123 -9.68 -5.94 9.60
C ASN A 123 -9.80 -4.61 10.38
N ARG A 124 -10.11 -4.74 11.68
CA ARG A 124 -10.26 -3.59 12.58
C ARG A 124 -8.94 -2.86 12.83
N ASP A 125 -7.82 -3.57 12.76
CA ASP A 125 -6.50 -2.99 13.03
C ASP A 125 -6.08 -2.04 11.90
N GLU A 126 -6.32 -2.37 10.63
CA GLU A 126 -6.09 -1.46 9.49
C GLU A 126 -6.87 -0.17 9.63
N LYS A 127 -8.18 -0.26 9.91
CA LYS A 127 -9.03 0.92 10.15
C LYS A 127 -8.50 1.76 11.30
N LYS A 128 -8.09 1.12 12.39
CA LYS A 128 -7.52 1.79 13.57
C LYS A 128 -6.23 2.51 13.22
N PHE A 129 -5.26 1.82 12.60
CA PHE A 129 -3.96 2.40 12.27
C PHE A 129 -4.07 3.48 11.19
N TYR A 130 -4.98 3.32 10.24
CA TYR A 130 -5.25 4.35 9.24
C TYR A 130 -5.86 5.61 9.87
N LYS A 131 -6.84 5.46 10.77
CA LYS A 131 -7.38 6.61 11.52
C LYS A 131 -6.31 7.29 12.38
N GLN A 132 -5.42 6.51 13.00
CA GLN A 132 -4.28 7.05 13.72
C GLN A 132 -3.33 7.81 12.79
N LEU A 133 -3.02 7.26 11.62
CA LEU A 133 -2.21 7.91 10.60
C LEU A 133 -2.83 9.24 10.15
N GLN A 134 -4.13 9.28 9.86
CA GLN A 134 -4.83 10.50 9.48
C GLN A 134 -4.73 11.56 10.59
N SER A 135 -5.11 11.20 11.82
CA SER A 135 -5.09 12.12 12.95
C SER A 135 -3.69 12.66 13.28
N SER A 136 -2.66 11.80 13.23
CA SER A 136 -1.28 12.22 13.49
C SER A 136 -0.73 13.05 12.33
N SER A 137 -1.09 12.72 11.09
CA SER A 137 -0.69 13.48 9.90
C SER A 137 -1.34 14.86 9.85
N ASP A 138 -2.61 15.00 10.22
CA ASP A 138 -3.28 16.31 10.29
C ASP A 138 -2.63 17.20 11.35
N THR A 139 -2.35 16.64 12.53
CA THR A 139 -1.65 17.35 13.60
C THR A 139 -0.25 17.78 13.16
N TRP A 140 0.48 16.88 12.49
CA TRP A 140 1.80 17.14 11.95
C TRP A 140 1.76 18.23 10.86
N LYS A 141 0.83 18.16 9.89
CA LYS A 141 0.61 19.20 8.86
C LYS A 141 0.34 20.58 9.46
N GLN A 142 -0.45 20.68 10.54
CA GLN A 142 -0.69 21.95 11.23
C GLN A 142 0.57 22.55 11.85
N ARG A 143 1.43 21.69 12.43
CA ARG A 143 2.70 22.15 13.01
C ARG A 143 3.71 22.55 11.94
N LEU A 144 3.74 21.83 10.83
CA LEU A 144 4.49 22.20 9.65
C LEU A 144 4.12 23.59 9.12
N GLN A 145 2.83 23.94 9.08
CA GLN A 145 2.39 25.28 8.70
C GLN A 145 2.89 26.37 9.66
N LEU A 146 2.87 26.08 10.97
CA LEU A 146 3.46 26.99 11.95
C LEU A 146 4.95 27.18 11.71
N LEU A 147 5.68 26.10 11.45
CA LEU A 147 7.11 26.13 11.17
C LEU A 147 7.42 27.02 9.97
N VAL A 148 6.74 26.83 8.84
CA VAL A 148 6.90 27.68 7.64
C VAL A 148 6.58 29.13 7.96
N THR A 149 5.52 29.40 8.73
CA THR A 149 5.16 30.77 9.15
C THR A 149 6.26 31.42 10.00
N PHE A 150 6.84 30.68 10.94
CA PHE A 150 7.94 31.18 11.78
C PHE A 150 9.24 31.35 11.00
N GLU A 151 9.49 30.47 10.02
CA GLU A 151 10.65 30.51 9.15
C GLU A 151 10.61 31.75 8.24
N GLN A 152 9.47 32.02 7.61
CA GLN A 152 9.26 33.21 6.79
C GLN A 152 9.45 34.49 7.61
N LYS A 153 8.82 34.58 8.78
CA LYS A 153 9.00 35.72 9.70
C LYS A 153 10.44 35.89 10.14
N TYR A 154 11.16 34.80 10.40
CA TYR A 154 12.59 34.87 10.74
C TYR A 154 13.41 35.40 9.56
N TYR A 155 13.11 34.94 8.34
CA TYR A 155 13.80 35.37 7.13
C TYR A 155 13.58 36.86 6.81
N GLU A 156 12.40 37.41 7.11
CA GLU A 156 12.10 38.85 6.96
C GLU A 156 13.05 39.77 7.74
N TYR A 157 13.65 39.29 8.84
CA TYR A 157 14.65 40.09 9.57
C TYR A 157 15.95 40.27 8.81
N GLY A 158 16.25 39.42 7.81
CA GLY A 158 17.50 39.47 7.05
C GLY A 158 18.76 39.19 7.89
N ILE A 159 18.61 38.62 9.08
CA ILE A 159 19.70 38.35 10.03
C ILE A 159 19.99 36.84 10.05
N THR A 160 21.09 36.43 9.42
CA THR A 160 21.45 35.02 9.33
C THR A 160 21.98 34.42 10.63
N HIS A 161 22.75 35.21 11.39
CA HIS A 161 23.39 34.80 12.65
C HIS A 161 22.99 35.74 13.79
N PRO A 162 21.76 35.65 14.31
CA PRO A 162 21.28 36.57 15.32
C PRO A 162 22.08 36.49 16.63
N GLU A 163 22.66 35.33 16.98
CA GLU A 163 23.54 35.22 18.17
C GLU A 163 24.81 36.06 18.01
N LYS A 164 25.41 36.05 16.81
CA LYS A 164 26.64 36.81 16.52
C LYS A 164 26.36 38.31 16.51
N LEU A 165 25.27 38.71 15.86
CA LEU A 165 24.87 40.12 15.80
C LEU A 165 24.57 40.67 17.20
N GLU A 166 23.85 39.91 18.04
CA GLU A 166 23.61 40.31 19.43
C GLU A 166 24.92 40.49 20.20
N ALA A 167 25.85 39.53 20.11
CA ALA A 167 27.14 39.60 20.77
C ALA A 167 27.97 40.81 20.30
N GLU A 168 28.01 41.08 19.00
CA GLU A 168 28.70 42.24 18.43
C GLU A 168 28.12 43.57 18.93
N LEU A 169 26.80 43.69 18.97
CA LEU A 169 26.12 44.89 19.48
C LEU A 169 26.36 45.09 20.98
N LEU A 170 26.39 44.02 21.77
CA LEU A 170 26.76 44.05 23.19
C LEU A 170 28.20 44.56 23.38
N HIS A 171 29.16 44.01 22.62
CA HIS A 171 30.55 44.45 22.66
C HIS A 171 30.73 45.92 22.26
N GLN A 172 29.86 46.45 21.39
CA GLN A 172 29.85 47.86 20.98
C GLN A 172 29.08 48.78 21.94
N GLY A 173 28.50 48.26 23.03
CA GLY A 173 27.67 49.05 23.95
C GLY A 173 26.35 49.54 23.35
N LYS A 174 25.86 48.89 22.29
CA LYS A 174 24.65 49.27 21.52
C LYS A 174 23.37 48.58 22.01
N GLU A 175 23.25 48.37 23.31
CA GLU A 175 22.16 47.56 23.90
C GLU A 175 20.75 48.14 23.72
N ASN A 176 20.64 49.47 23.57
CA ASN A 176 19.37 50.19 23.45
C ASN A 176 19.11 50.69 22.03
N THR A 177 19.65 49.99 21.02
CA THR A 177 19.49 50.36 19.61
C THR A 177 18.37 49.55 18.94
N PRO A 178 17.70 50.10 17.90
CA PRO A 178 16.73 49.34 17.10
C PRO A 178 17.33 48.06 16.49
N GLU A 179 18.63 48.06 16.18
CA GLU A 179 19.37 46.90 15.69
C GLU A 179 19.43 45.77 16.73
N MET A 180 19.61 46.10 18.02
CA MET A 180 19.59 45.13 19.11
C MET A 180 18.20 44.51 19.28
N GLU A 181 17.14 45.32 19.19
CA GLU A 181 15.76 44.81 19.25
C GLU A 181 15.47 43.83 18.11
N LYS A 182 15.88 44.16 16.88
CA LYS A 182 15.77 43.26 15.73
C LYS A 182 16.56 41.96 15.93
N ALA A 183 17.80 42.05 16.43
CA ALA A 183 18.62 40.87 16.71
C ALA A 183 17.97 39.95 17.76
N ARG A 184 17.41 40.52 18.82
CA ARG A 184 16.72 39.77 19.89
C ARG A 184 15.44 39.09 19.40
N GLU A 185 14.61 39.77 18.62
CA GLU A 185 13.41 39.15 18.04
C GLU A 185 13.75 38.07 17.01
N ALA A 186 14.76 38.29 16.16
CA ALA A 186 15.26 37.25 15.26
C ALA A 186 15.80 36.03 16.02
N LEU A 187 16.55 36.25 17.11
CA LEU A 187 17.06 35.17 17.97
C LEU A 187 15.92 34.39 18.63
N LYS A 188 14.89 35.09 19.10
CA LYS A 188 13.70 34.49 19.71
C LYS A 188 12.95 33.60 18.72
N LEU A 189 12.76 34.06 17.47
CA LEU A 189 12.15 33.25 16.40
C LEU A 189 12.99 32.01 16.08
N ARG A 190 14.32 32.16 15.96
CA ARG A 190 15.24 31.04 15.74
C ARG A 190 15.16 29.99 16.85
N LYS A 191 15.11 30.43 18.12
CA LYS A 191 14.90 29.53 19.28
C LYS A 191 13.54 28.84 19.22
N GLN A 192 12.48 29.54 18.83
CA GLN A 192 11.15 28.94 18.66
C GLN A 192 11.14 27.87 17.56
N LEU A 193 11.78 28.13 16.42
CA LEU A 193 11.94 27.15 15.33
C LEU A 193 12.66 25.89 15.81
N GLN A 194 13.75 26.03 16.56
CA GLN A 194 14.48 24.90 17.14
C GLN A 194 13.62 24.10 18.13
N ILE A 195 12.84 24.78 18.99
CA ILE A 195 11.94 24.13 19.94
C ILE A 195 10.83 23.35 19.21
N ILE A 196 10.22 23.94 18.18
CA ILE A 196 9.22 23.28 17.34
C ILE A 196 9.83 22.02 16.72
N ASN A 197 10.99 22.14 16.09
CA ASN A 197 11.71 21.01 15.47
C ASN A 197 11.99 19.87 16.47
N LEU A 198 12.43 20.20 17.69
CA LEU A 198 12.69 19.20 18.73
C LEU A 198 11.42 18.51 19.22
N ARG A 199 10.32 19.26 19.39
CA ARG A 199 9.04 18.73 19.85
C ARG A 199 8.38 17.85 18.78
N ASP A 200 8.59 18.17 17.51
CA ASP A 200 7.96 17.47 16.39
C ASP A 200 8.56 16.08 16.12
N LYS A 201 9.81 15.84 16.54
CA LYS A 201 10.44 14.49 16.48
C LYS A 201 9.58 13.38 17.08
N TYR A 202 8.77 13.68 18.11
CA TYR A 202 7.84 12.71 18.68
C TYR A 202 6.68 12.38 17.72
N LEU A 203 6.05 13.40 17.14
CA LEU A 203 4.95 13.25 16.18
C LEU A 203 5.43 12.54 14.90
N ASP A 204 6.64 12.85 14.46
CA ASP A 204 7.27 12.17 13.33
C ASP A 204 7.37 10.66 13.57
N GLY A 205 7.69 10.27 14.82
CA GLY A 205 7.70 8.87 15.24
C GLY A 205 6.33 8.20 15.18
N GLU A 206 5.26 8.90 15.54
CA GLU A 206 3.89 8.36 15.50
C GLU A 206 3.42 8.12 14.07
N VAL A 207 3.62 9.10 13.17
CA VAL A 207 3.30 8.95 11.75
C VAL A 207 4.08 7.78 11.14
N GLU A 208 5.39 7.68 11.42
CA GLU A 208 6.23 6.58 10.91
C GLU A 208 5.73 5.21 11.37
N LYS A 209 5.36 5.12 12.65
CA LYS A 209 4.88 3.91 13.27
C LYS A 209 3.58 3.45 12.62
N SER A 210 2.62 4.35 12.41
CA SER A 210 1.35 4.03 11.75
C SER A 210 1.54 3.57 10.31
N ILE A 211 2.40 4.24 9.53
CA ILE A 211 2.76 3.81 8.17
C ILE A 211 3.37 2.42 8.18
N THR A 212 4.34 2.17 9.05
CA THR A 212 5.04 0.88 9.14
C THR A 212 4.08 -0.24 9.54
N GLN A 213 3.16 0.03 10.46
CA GLN A 213 2.12 -0.94 10.85
C GLN A 213 1.18 -1.27 9.70
N LEU A 214 0.71 -0.27 8.95
CA LEU A 214 -0.16 -0.49 7.78
C LEU A 214 0.57 -1.25 6.67
N LEU A 215 1.84 -0.95 6.40
CA LEU A 215 2.67 -1.69 5.45
C LEU A 215 2.86 -3.15 5.90
N ALA A 216 3.09 -3.40 7.19
CA ALA A 216 3.23 -4.75 7.72
C ALA A 216 1.94 -5.57 7.56
N ILE A 217 0.76 -4.95 7.73
CA ILE A 217 -0.51 -5.64 7.50
C ILE A 217 -0.69 -5.95 6.01
N ASN A 218 -0.44 -5.00 5.12
CA ASN A 218 -0.50 -5.22 3.66
C ASN A 218 0.45 -6.34 3.21
N GLN A 219 1.68 -6.38 3.75
CA GLN A 219 2.63 -7.46 3.49
C GLN A 219 2.11 -8.81 3.99
N LYS A 220 1.47 -8.86 5.16
CA LYS A 220 0.86 -10.09 5.69
C LYS A 220 -0.29 -10.56 4.79
N LEU A 221 -1.15 -9.64 4.32
CA LEU A 221 -2.23 -9.95 3.38
C LEU A 221 -1.68 -10.50 2.06
N ALA A 222 -0.67 -9.86 1.48
CA ALA A 222 -0.02 -10.32 0.26
C ALA A 222 0.60 -11.72 0.42
N ARG A 223 1.27 -12.00 1.56
CA ARG A 223 1.81 -13.34 1.86
C ARG A 223 0.71 -14.40 1.99
N THR A 224 -0.41 -14.06 2.62
CA THR A 224 -1.55 -14.98 2.74
C THR A 224 -2.17 -15.25 1.36
N ALA A 225 -2.44 -14.20 0.58
CA ALA A 225 -2.98 -14.35 -0.78
C ALA A 225 -2.08 -15.21 -1.66
N ARG A 226 -0.75 -15.02 -1.58
CA ARG A 226 0.22 -15.86 -2.29
C ARG A 226 0.18 -17.33 -1.85
N LYS A 227 0.22 -17.62 -0.54
CA LYS A 227 0.15 -19.00 -0.03
C LYS A 227 -1.13 -19.71 -0.46
N THR A 228 -2.25 -18.99 -0.40
CA THR A 228 -3.55 -19.50 -0.83
C THR A 228 -3.56 -19.77 -2.34
N ALA A 229 -3.04 -18.86 -3.16
CA ALA A 229 -2.90 -19.09 -4.61
C ALA A 229 -2.00 -20.30 -4.92
N GLU A 230 -0.86 -20.45 -4.23
CA GLU A 230 0.04 -21.60 -4.38
C GLU A 230 -0.68 -22.92 -4.05
N GLN A 231 -1.46 -22.98 -2.97
CA GLN A 231 -2.26 -24.15 -2.62
C GLN A 231 -3.29 -24.52 -3.70
N TYR A 232 -3.97 -23.53 -4.28
CA TYR A 232 -4.91 -23.77 -5.37
C TYR A 232 -4.22 -24.25 -6.64
N THR A 233 -3.05 -23.72 -7.00
CA THR A 233 -2.29 -24.22 -8.16
C THR A 233 -1.83 -25.67 -7.99
N LEU A 234 -1.45 -26.08 -6.78
CA LEU A 234 -1.08 -27.47 -6.48
C LEU A 234 -2.28 -28.40 -6.59
N GLN A 235 -3.43 -28.03 -6.03
CA GLN A 235 -4.66 -28.81 -6.15
C GLN A 235 -5.12 -28.91 -7.61
N SER A 236 -5.13 -27.80 -8.35
CA SER A 236 -5.50 -27.75 -9.77
C SER A 236 -4.59 -28.63 -10.64
N LYS A 237 -3.27 -28.64 -10.38
CA LYS A 237 -2.32 -29.54 -11.08
C LYS A 237 -2.59 -31.01 -10.80
N VAL A 238 -2.91 -31.40 -9.57
CA VAL A 238 -3.25 -32.79 -9.23
C VAL A 238 -4.50 -33.25 -9.98
N TRP A 239 -5.52 -32.39 -10.08
CA TRP A 239 -6.73 -32.70 -10.85
C TRP A 239 -6.50 -32.75 -12.36
N ALA A 240 -5.67 -31.84 -12.90
CA ALA A 240 -5.31 -31.84 -14.32
C ALA A 240 -4.49 -33.08 -14.73
N ILE A 241 -3.56 -33.52 -13.88
CA ILE A 241 -2.81 -34.76 -14.10
C ILE A 241 -3.75 -35.97 -13.99
N GLY A 242 -4.67 -35.97 -13.02
CA GLY A 242 -5.70 -37.01 -12.89
C GLY A 242 -6.59 -37.11 -14.14
N SER A 243 -7.00 -35.98 -14.73
CA SER A 243 -7.83 -36.00 -15.94
C SER A 243 -7.07 -36.44 -17.19
N ILE A 244 -5.75 -36.20 -17.27
CA ILE A 244 -4.90 -36.71 -18.36
C ILE A 244 -4.64 -38.23 -18.22
N ILE A 245 -4.60 -38.77 -17.01
CA ILE A 245 -4.40 -40.21 -16.78
C ILE A 245 -5.70 -41.02 -17.00
N ILE A 246 -6.85 -40.40 -16.73
CA ILE A 246 -8.18 -41.05 -16.84
C ILE A 246 -8.81 -40.88 -18.24
N GLY A 247 -8.48 -39.80 -18.96
CA GLY A 247 -8.90 -39.57 -20.34
C GLY A 247 -7.99 -40.26 -21.36
#